data_AF-X0WAD5-F1
#
_entry.id   AF-X0WAD5-F1
#
_cell.length_a   1.000
_cell.length_b   1.000
_cell.length_c   1.000
_cell.angle_alpha   90.00
_cell.angle_beta   90.00
_cell.angle_gamma   90.00
#
_symmetry.space_group_name_H-M   'P 1'
#
loop_
_entity.id
_entity.type
_entity.pdbx_description
1 polymer ?
#
loop_
_entity_poly.entity_id
_entity_poly.type
_entity_poly.pdbx_seq_one_letter_code
_entity_poly.pdbx_strand_id
1 'polypeptide(L)'
;EVLRYDKGRVKQIPCGVGRLNVRPGRWYQFKAAAVEQMILGKIWPANAEEPPWQLRLRTPDRRAGRVGLIAQDASRVEFRNVRILSGARVEALRRRMVGEREAHRMQLRRTITLQLKPTPFVHRTARGPARRIDLRTVARRKPEPVGGTLSIRFGDTSQTRTVKTSDFVDGVYPLLVPEPSAPTKLRVGFDTSIEKRLEARCRVEPVRKWTFYMTPHTHYDIGYTHPQDEVIERLSRDMDTAQQYCDQTADWPVESRYR
;
A
#
# COMPACT_ATOMS: atom_id res chain seq x y z
N GLU A 1 -9.77 6.04 17.19
CA GLU A 1 -10.16 5.19 16.05
C GLU A 1 -11.35 5.84 15.36
N VAL A 2 -11.41 5.83 14.02
CA VAL A 2 -12.56 6.37 13.29
C VAL A 2 -13.50 5.22 12.96
N LEU A 3 -14.73 5.30 13.46
CA LEU A 3 -15.76 4.32 13.20
C LEU A 3 -16.63 4.83 12.05
N ARG A 4 -16.75 4.06 10.97
CA ARG A 4 -17.76 4.29 9.94
C ARG A 4 -18.94 3.37 10.20
N TYR A 5 -20.11 3.95 10.41
CA TYR A 5 -21.34 3.19 10.53
C TYR A 5 -21.96 3.02 9.13
N ASP A 6 -22.13 1.77 8.71
CA ASP A 6 -22.75 1.40 7.43
C ASP A 6 -23.84 0.37 7.72
N LYS A 7 -25.10 0.71 7.43
CA LYS A 7 -26.30 -0.10 7.74
C LYS A 7 -26.34 -0.61 9.19
N GLY A 8 -26.02 0.26 10.16
CA GLY A 8 -26.04 -0.07 11.59
C GLY A 8 -24.86 -0.93 12.07
N ARG A 9 -23.89 -1.28 11.22
CA ARG A 9 -22.67 -2.00 11.61
C ARG A 9 -21.47 -1.06 11.65
N VAL A 10 -20.66 -1.18 12.69
CA VAL A 10 -19.37 -0.48 12.83
C VAL A 10 -18.36 -1.12 11.87
N LYS A 11 -17.86 -0.34 10.91
CA LYS A 11 -16.64 -0.67 10.16
C LYS A 11 -15.52 0.22 10.67
N GLN A 12 -14.50 -0.40 11.26
CA GLN A 12 -13.32 0.28 11.74
C GLN A 12 -12.51 0.79 10.55
N ILE A 13 -12.14 2.07 10.55
CA ILE A 13 -11.23 2.62 9.55
C ILE A 13 -9.84 2.73 10.19
N PRO A 14 -8.83 1.99 9.70
CA PRO A 14 -7.46 2.13 10.17
C PRO A 14 -6.89 3.45 9.63
N CYS A 15 -6.98 4.51 10.42
CA CYS A 15 -6.30 5.77 10.12
C CYS A 15 -5.99 6.56 11.38
N GLY A 16 -4.69 6.82 11.59
CA GLY A 16 -4.14 7.64 12.67
C GLY A 16 -2.79 7.10 13.14
N VAL A 17 -1.76 7.94 13.18
CA VAL A 17 -0.50 7.63 13.86
C VAL A 17 -0.67 8.04 15.32
N GLY A 18 -0.59 7.08 16.25
CA GLY A 18 -0.54 7.31 17.69
C GLY A 18 -1.82 6.97 18.46
N ARG A 19 -1.66 6.27 19.59
CA ARG A 19 -2.71 6.17 20.62
C ARG A 19 -2.95 7.57 21.19
N LEU A 20 -4.20 8.02 21.17
CA LEU A 20 -4.61 9.24 21.86
C LEU A 20 -4.52 8.97 23.37
N ASN A 21 -3.48 9.47 24.03
CA ASN A 21 -3.29 9.38 25.49
C ASN A 21 -4.25 10.32 26.24
N VAL A 22 -5.55 10.06 26.12
CA VAL A 22 -6.60 10.76 26.87
C VAL A 22 -6.62 10.22 28.30
N ARG A 23 -6.62 11.11 29.28
CA ARG A 23 -6.67 10.77 30.71
C ARG A 23 -8.04 11.17 31.29
N PRO A 24 -8.68 10.30 32.08
CA PRO A 24 -9.90 10.65 32.80
C PRO A 24 -9.72 11.92 33.66
N GLY A 25 -10.80 12.69 33.84
CA GLY A 25 -10.81 13.88 34.68
C GLY A 25 -10.10 15.12 34.08
N ARG A 26 -9.64 15.07 32.83
CA ARG A 26 -9.06 16.22 32.13
C ARG A 26 -9.95 16.71 31.00
N TRP A 27 -9.95 18.03 30.79
CA TRP A 27 -10.61 18.65 29.65
C TRP A 27 -9.75 18.58 28.39
N TYR A 28 -10.41 18.26 27.28
CA TYR A 28 -9.81 18.21 25.96
C TYR A 28 -10.60 19.10 25.00
N GLN A 29 -9.90 19.76 24.08
CA GLN A 29 -10.50 20.42 22.94
C GLN A 29 -10.51 19.46 21.76
N PHE A 30 -11.64 19.40 21.06
CA PHE A 30 -11.82 18.61 19.86
C PHE A 30 -12.26 19.53 18.72
N LYS A 31 -11.65 19.34 17.55
CA LYS A 31 -12.06 20.03 16.32
C LYS A 31 -12.14 19.01 15.20
N ALA A 32 -13.27 18.98 14.52
CA ALA A 32 -13.47 18.23 13.29
C ALA A 32 -14.02 19.13 12.21
N ALA A 33 -13.67 18.83 10.97
CA ALA A 33 -14.18 19.54 9.80
C ALA A 33 -14.43 18.56 8.66
N ALA A 34 -15.57 18.70 8.00
CA ALA A 34 -15.87 18.04 6.74
C ALA A 34 -15.76 19.09 5.63
N VAL A 35 -14.76 18.95 4.76
CA VAL A 35 -14.51 19.86 3.65
C VAL A 35 -14.40 19.02 2.37
N GLU A 36 -15.38 19.17 1.48
CA GLU A 36 -15.48 18.41 0.24
C GLU A 36 -15.55 16.89 0.47
N GLN A 37 -14.48 16.17 0.15
CA GLN A 37 -14.32 14.73 0.35
C GLN A 37 -13.40 14.41 1.54
N MET A 38 -13.01 15.41 2.34
CA MET A 38 -12.07 15.22 3.45
C MET A 38 -12.75 15.42 4.78
N ILE A 39 -12.57 14.47 5.68
CA ILE A 39 -12.86 14.60 7.10
C ILE A 39 -11.53 14.81 7.80
N LEU A 40 -11.42 15.94 8.50
CA LEU A 40 -10.28 16.30 9.32
C LEU A 40 -10.68 16.20 10.78
N GLY A 41 -9.76 15.75 11.63
CA GLY A 41 -9.97 15.65 13.07
C GLY A 41 -8.70 15.94 13.85
N LYS A 42 -8.87 16.50 15.04
CA LYS A 42 -7.81 16.64 16.04
C LYS A 42 -8.40 16.81 17.42
N ILE A 43 -7.63 16.38 18.41
CA ILE A 43 -7.95 16.50 19.82
C ILE A 43 -6.67 16.81 20.61
N TRP A 44 -6.77 17.67 21.61
CA TRP A 44 -5.62 18.06 22.44
C TRP A 44 -6.08 18.50 23.84
N PRO A 45 -5.20 18.51 24.85
CA PRO A 45 -5.53 19.03 26.18
C PRO A 45 -6.00 20.48 26.11
N ALA A 46 -7.00 20.85 26.91
CA ALA A 46 -7.61 22.19 26.83
C ALA A 46 -6.66 23.34 27.19
N ASN A 47 -5.57 23.05 27.89
CA ASN A 47 -4.51 23.98 28.30
C ASN A 47 -3.27 23.93 27.40
N ALA A 48 -3.32 23.21 26.27
CA ALA A 48 -2.21 23.11 25.32
C ALA A 48 -2.49 23.90 24.04
N GLU A 49 -1.43 24.19 23.29
CA GLU A 49 -1.53 24.83 21.97
C GLU A 49 -2.24 23.91 20.97
N GLU A 50 -3.04 24.50 20.07
CA GLU A 50 -3.80 23.77 19.06
C GLU A 50 -2.84 23.09 18.05
N PRO A 51 -2.82 21.74 17.96
CA PRO A 51 -1.90 21.06 17.06
C PRO A 51 -2.36 21.15 15.60
N PRO A 52 -1.48 20.78 14.65
CA PRO A 52 -1.88 20.46 13.29
C PRO A 52 -2.96 19.36 13.23
N TRP A 53 -3.61 19.22 12.08
CA TRP A 53 -4.59 18.14 11.86
C TRP A 53 -3.95 16.76 12.06
N GLN A 54 -4.43 16.01 13.04
CA GLN A 54 -3.92 14.68 13.41
C GLN A 54 -4.56 13.57 12.56
N LEU A 55 -5.82 13.76 12.16
CA LEU A 55 -6.59 12.84 11.34
C LEU A 55 -6.94 13.49 10.01
N ARG A 56 -6.72 12.75 8.93
CA ARG A 56 -7.15 13.09 7.57
C ARG A 56 -7.76 11.83 6.94
N LEU A 57 -9.06 11.85 6.68
CA LEU A 57 -9.80 10.74 6.07
C LEU A 57 -10.48 11.22 4.79
N ARG A 58 -10.38 10.45 3.71
CA ARG A 58 -11.14 10.71 2.48
C ARG A 58 -12.47 9.96 2.52
N THR A 59 -13.58 10.69 2.38
CA THR A 59 -14.93 10.14 2.25
C THR A 59 -15.47 10.41 0.83
N PRO A 60 -15.90 9.38 0.10
CA PRO A 60 -16.55 9.57 -1.20
C PRO A 60 -17.97 10.13 -1.05
N ASP A 61 -18.63 9.91 0.09
CA ASP A 61 -19.95 10.45 0.35
C ASP A 61 -19.85 11.93 0.73
N ARG A 62 -20.53 12.78 -0.04
CA ARG A 62 -20.56 14.24 0.11
C ARG A 62 -21.91 14.76 0.59
N ARG A 63 -22.86 13.86 0.89
CA ARG A 63 -24.21 14.25 1.32
C ARG A 63 -24.14 14.92 2.70
N ALA A 64 -24.92 15.98 2.85
CA ALA A 64 -25.14 16.57 4.16
C ALA A 64 -25.84 15.55 5.07
N GLY A 65 -25.45 15.50 6.32
CA GLY A 65 -25.97 14.54 7.29
C GLY A 65 -26.01 15.13 8.68
N ARG A 66 -26.65 14.39 9.60
CA ARG A 66 -26.68 14.76 11.02
C ARG A 66 -25.30 14.51 11.64
N VAL A 67 -24.90 15.38 12.55
CA VAL A 67 -23.72 15.21 13.38
C VAL A 67 -24.20 14.96 14.81
N GLY A 68 -23.62 13.97 15.48
CA GLY A 68 -23.98 13.60 16.84
C GLY A 68 -22.74 13.30 17.68
N LEU A 69 -22.93 13.35 18.99
CA LEU A 69 -21.95 12.91 19.99
C LEU A 69 -22.46 11.59 20.56
N ILE A 70 -21.59 10.59 20.65
CA ILE A 70 -21.95 9.24 21.07
C ILE A 70 -21.02 8.83 22.22
N ALA A 71 -21.59 8.23 23.27
CA ALA A 71 -20.89 7.49 24.32
C ALA A 71 -21.34 6.03 24.23
N GLN A 72 -20.39 5.08 24.11
CA GLN A 72 -20.69 3.71 23.67
C GLN A 72 -20.62 2.65 24.80
N ASP A 73 -20.19 3.01 26.01
CA ASP A 73 -19.74 2.07 27.04
C ASP A 73 -20.24 2.39 28.45
N ALA A 74 -21.36 3.13 28.58
CA ALA A 74 -21.90 3.63 29.85
C ALA A 74 -20.93 4.50 30.69
N SER A 75 -19.74 4.80 30.19
CA SER A 75 -18.82 5.75 30.78
C SER A 75 -19.43 7.16 30.76
N ARG A 76 -19.30 7.89 31.87
CA ARG A 76 -19.71 9.29 31.93
C ARG A 76 -18.78 10.14 31.05
N VAL A 77 -19.33 10.75 30.01
CA VAL A 77 -18.63 11.71 29.15
C VAL A 77 -19.33 13.05 29.23
N GLU A 78 -18.58 14.11 29.52
CA GLU A 78 -19.09 15.48 29.54
C GLU A 78 -18.63 16.25 28.30
N PHE A 79 -19.58 16.93 27.66
CA PHE A 79 -19.31 17.83 26.55
C PHE A 79 -19.71 19.26 26.95
N ARG A 80 -18.84 20.23 26.65
CA ARG A 80 -19.10 21.65 26.87
C ARG A 80 -18.71 22.46 25.64
N ASN A 81 -19.34 23.62 25.48
CA ASN A 81 -19.06 24.57 24.40
C ASN A 81 -19.11 23.95 22.98
N VAL A 82 -20.03 23.02 22.76
CA VAL A 82 -20.23 22.38 21.45
C VAL A 82 -20.76 23.41 20.47
N ARG A 83 -20.02 23.66 19.39
CA ARG A 83 -20.40 24.61 18.34
C ARG A 83 -20.24 23.96 16.97
N ILE A 84 -21.25 24.15 16.13
CA ILE A 84 -21.20 23.77 14.72
C ILE A 84 -20.98 25.04 13.92
N LEU A 85 -19.89 25.08 13.16
CA LEU A 85 -19.52 26.23 12.35
C LEU A 85 -19.77 25.89 10.88
N SER A 86 -20.50 26.77 10.20
CA SER A 86 -20.82 26.67 8.78
C SER A 86 -20.48 27.98 8.05
N GLY A 87 -20.64 28.01 6.73
CA GLY A 87 -20.43 29.21 5.92
C GLY A 87 -18.98 29.72 5.95
N ALA A 88 -18.79 30.99 6.30
CA ALA A 88 -17.52 31.71 6.15
C ALA A 88 -16.29 31.02 6.79
N ARG A 89 -16.46 30.35 7.94
CA ARG A 89 -15.36 29.62 8.60
C ARG A 89 -14.98 28.33 7.87
N VAL A 90 -15.95 27.64 7.28
CA VAL A 90 -15.71 26.45 6.45
C VAL A 90 -15.03 26.87 5.14
N GLU A 91 -15.46 28.00 4.55
CA GLU A 91 -14.80 28.55 3.35
C GLU A 91 -13.37 29.04 3.63
N ALA A 92 -13.11 29.65 4.79
CA ALA A 92 -11.74 29.98 5.19
C ALA A 92 -10.85 28.73 5.32
N LEU A 93 -11.38 27.64 5.91
CA LEU A 93 -10.68 26.36 5.98
C LEU A 93 -10.48 25.74 4.59
N ARG A 94 -11.49 25.81 3.71
CA ARG A 94 -11.37 25.36 2.31
C ARG A 94 -10.23 26.10 1.60
N ARG A 95 -10.19 27.43 1.66
CA ARG A 95 -9.10 28.24 1.07
C ARG A 95 -7.73 27.85 1.61
N ARG A 96 -7.60 27.68 2.94
CA ARG A 96 -6.34 27.21 3.55
C ARG A 96 -5.94 25.82 3.04
N MET A 97 -6.88 24.88 2.95
CA MET A 97 -6.61 23.54 2.44
C MET A 97 -6.21 23.54 0.96
N VAL A 98 -6.83 24.38 0.14
CA VAL A 98 -6.43 24.58 -1.26
C VAL A 98 -5.00 25.11 -1.32
N GLY A 99 -4.68 26.15 -0.54
CA GLY A 99 -3.31 26.68 -0.45
C GLY A 99 -2.28 25.65 0.03
N GLU A 100 -2.60 24.84 1.05
CA GLU A 100 -1.74 23.75 1.53
C GLU A 100 -1.52 22.69 0.43
N ARG A 101 -2.58 22.31 -0.30
CA ARG A 101 -2.50 21.35 -1.42
C ARG A 101 -1.66 21.90 -2.57
N GLU A 102 -1.83 23.18 -2.90
CA GLU A 102 -1.06 23.85 -3.95
C GLU A 102 0.41 23.97 -3.57
N ALA A 103 0.72 24.38 -2.33
CA ALA A 103 2.09 24.44 -1.82
C ALA A 103 2.75 23.05 -1.82
N HIS A 104 2.03 22.02 -1.36
CA HIS A 104 2.51 20.64 -1.42
C HIS A 104 2.73 20.18 -2.86
N ARG A 105 1.79 20.47 -3.78
CA ARG A 105 1.91 20.14 -5.21
C ARG A 105 3.10 20.84 -5.84
N MET A 106 3.32 22.12 -5.55
CA MET A 106 4.50 22.87 -6.02
C MET A 106 5.80 22.28 -5.48
N GLN A 107 5.83 21.90 -4.20
CA GLN A 107 7.01 21.29 -3.59
C GLN A 107 7.30 19.89 -4.15
N LEU A 108 6.26 19.10 -4.39
CA LEU A 108 6.36 17.81 -5.06
C LEU A 108 6.87 17.99 -6.48
N ARG A 109 6.30 18.92 -7.27
CA ARG A 109 6.81 19.30 -8.60
C ARG A 109 8.31 19.63 -8.55
N ARG A 110 8.78 20.40 -7.56
CA ARG A 110 10.21 20.75 -7.48
C ARG A 110 11.12 19.55 -7.21
N THR A 111 10.70 18.61 -6.36
CA THR A 111 11.60 17.60 -5.79
C THR A 111 11.41 16.18 -6.31
N ILE A 112 10.29 15.90 -6.98
CA ILE A 112 10.00 14.56 -7.47
C ILE A 112 10.93 14.17 -8.62
N THR A 113 11.40 12.93 -8.55
CA THR A 113 12.29 12.31 -9.54
C THR A 113 11.73 10.94 -9.91
N LEU A 114 12.17 10.44 -11.07
CA LEU A 114 11.80 9.13 -11.58
C LEU A 114 13.02 8.22 -11.53
N GLN A 115 12.83 7.01 -11.01
CA GLN A 115 13.86 5.99 -10.92
C GLN A 115 13.36 4.71 -11.59
N LEU A 116 14.26 4.03 -12.29
CA LEU A 116 14.01 2.72 -12.90
C LEU A 116 14.94 1.70 -12.25
N LYS A 117 14.38 0.61 -11.75
CA LYS A 117 15.13 -0.52 -11.21
C LYS A 117 14.78 -1.79 -11.98
N PRO A 118 15.62 -2.23 -12.92
CA PRO A 118 15.49 -3.56 -13.50
C PRO A 118 15.54 -4.63 -12.40
N THR A 119 14.67 -5.63 -12.49
CA THR A 119 14.64 -6.76 -11.55
C THR A 119 15.09 -8.03 -12.26
N PRO A 120 15.62 -9.05 -11.56
CA PRO A 120 15.96 -10.33 -12.17
C PRO A 120 14.72 -11.13 -12.61
N PHE A 121 13.50 -10.69 -12.27
CA PHE A 121 12.27 -11.41 -12.53
C PHE A 121 11.81 -11.31 -13.99
N VAL A 122 11.62 -12.48 -14.60
CA VAL A 122 11.06 -12.65 -15.93
C VAL A 122 9.72 -13.35 -15.81
N HIS A 123 8.66 -12.67 -16.24
CA HIS A 123 7.30 -13.18 -16.24
C HIS A 123 7.02 -13.94 -17.53
N ARG A 124 6.30 -15.06 -17.43
CA ARG A 124 5.72 -15.72 -18.60
C ARG A 124 4.44 -14.96 -18.96
N THR A 125 4.35 -14.46 -20.19
CA THR A 125 3.16 -13.77 -20.70
C THR A 125 2.72 -14.39 -22.03
N ALA A 126 1.49 -14.10 -22.46
CA ALA A 126 0.97 -14.61 -23.74
C ALA A 126 1.80 -14.16 -24.97
N ARG A 127 2.54 -13.05 -24.86
CA ARG A 127 3.43 -12.54 -25.93
C ARG A 127 4.87 -13.02 -25.79
N GLY A 128 5.15 -13.92 -24.84
CA GLY A 128 6.49 -14.40 -24.53
C GLY A 128 7.03 -13.90 -23.17
N PRO A 129 8.33 -14.15 -22.89
CA PRO A 129 8.96 -13.73 -21.64
C PRO A 129 9.05 -12.21 -21.55
N ALA A 130 8.64 -11.65 -20.41
CA ALA A 130 8.68 -10.22 -20.14
C ALA A 130 9.46 -9.91 -18.87
N ARG A 131 10.44 -9.01 -18.98
CA ARG A 131 11.20 -8.45 -17.88
C ARG A 131 10.36 -7.50 -17.03
N ARG A 132 10.35 -7.71 -15.72
CA ARG A 132 9.82 -6.73 -14.76
C ARG A 132 10.84 -5.62 -14.46
N ILE A 133 10.39 -4.38 -14.63
CA ILE A 133 11.08 -3.16 -14.25
C ILE A 133 10.25 -2.44 -13.20
N ASP A 134 10.85 -2.17 -12.04
CA ASP A 134 10.20 -1.39 -10.99
C ASP A 134 10.45 0.09 -11.24
N LEU A 135 9.40 0.84 -11.54
CA LEU A 135 9.43 2.28 -11.69
C LEU A 135 9.05 2.94 -10.36
N ARG A 136 9.85 3.88 -9.88
CA ARG A 136 9.61 4.61 -8.63
C ARG A 136 9.59 6.10 -8.86
N THR A 137 8.55 6.74 -8.37
CA THR A 137 8.52 8.19 -8.16
C THR A 137 8.98 8.48 -6.74
N VAL A 138 10.03 9.28 -6.60
CA VAL A 138 10.68 9.56 -5.32
C VAL A 138 10.77 11.07 -5.12
N ALA A 139 10.28 11.56 -3.99
CA ALA A 139 10.52 12.93 -3.53
C ALA A 139 11.11 12.88 -2.12
N ARG A 140 12.15 13.68 -1.85
CA ARG A 140 12.82 13.72 -0.52
C ARG A 140 13.18 12.33 0.03
N ARG A 141 13.68 11.44 -0.84
CA ARG A 141 14.07 10.05 -0.53
C ARG A 141 12.92 9.14 -0.07
N LYS A 142 11.66 9.56 -0.20
CA LYS A 142 10.48 8.73 0.07
C LYS A 142 9.73 8.42 -1.24
N PRO A 143 9.20 7.19 -1.39
CA PRO A 143 8.30 6.86 -2.50
C PRO A 143 7.04 7.74 -2.42
N GLU A 144 6.69 8.39 -3.53
CA GLU A 144 5.52 9.27 -3.62
C GLU A 144 4.65 8.86 -4.82
N PRO A 145 3.41 8.41 -4.63
CA PRO A 145 2.54 8.01 -5.73
C PRO A 145 2.10 9.23 -6.55
N VAL A 146 2.30 9.17 -7.87
CA VAL A 146 1.82 10.21 -8.80
C VAL A 146 1.27 9.52 -10.03
N GLY A 147 0.04 9.84 -10.41
CA GLY A 147 -0.57 9.31 -11.63
C GLY A 147 -0.11 10.07 -12.88
N GLY A 148 -0.53 9.61 -14.05
CA GLY A 148 -0.25 10.27 -15.33
C GLY A 148 -0.05 9.27 -16.45
N THR A 149 0.68 9.70 -17.48
CA THR A 149 0.91 8.91 -18.69
C THR A 149 2.38 8.59 -18.86
N LEU A 150 2.71 7.29 -18.91
CA LEU A 150 4.06 6.79 -19.15
C LEU A 150 4.27 6.56 -20.64
N SER A 151 5.35 7.11 -21.19
CA SER A 151 5.86 6.81 -22.54
C SER A 151 7.10 5.90 -22.39
N ILE A 152 6.98 4.64 -22.76
CA ILE A 152 8.01 3.61 -22.55
C ILE A 152 8.60 3.26 -23.92
N ARG A 153 9.90 3.49 -24.10
CA ARG A 153 10.65 3.07 -25.28
C ARG A 153 11.72 2.05 -24.88
N PHE A 154 11.65 0.87 -25.46
CA PHE A 154 12.56 -0.24 -25.19
C PHE A 154 13.07 -0.81 -26.51
N GLY A 155 14.35 -0.56 -26.81
CA GLY A 155 14.88 -0.78 -28.17
C GLY A 155 14.07 0.00 -29.19
N ASP A 156 13.57 -0.70 -30.21
CA ASP A 156 12.76 -0.13 -31.30
C ASP A 156 11.26 -0.11 -30.98
N THR A 157 10.84 -0.71 -29.87
CA THR A 157 9.44 -0.74 -29.46
C THR A 157 9.10 0.47 -28.60
N SER A 158 7.93 1.07 -28.85
CA SER A 158 7.37 2.14 -28.04
C SER A 158 5.96 1.79 -27.61
N GLN A 159 5.60 2.11 -26.38
CA GLN A 159 4.25 1.94 -25.85
C GLN A 159 3.92 3.08 -24.88
N THR A 160 2.62 3.37 -24.76
CA THR A 160 2.11 4.36 -23.81
C THR A 160 1.17 3.67 -22.83
N ARG A 161 1.28 4.01 -21.54
CA ARG A 161 0.43 3.45 -20.48
C ARG A 161 0.02 4.53 -19.49
N THR A 162 -1.28 4.68 -19.27
CA THR A 162 -1.81 5.54 -18.21
C THR A 162 -1.76 4.79 -16.88
N VAL A 163 -1.26 5.45 -15.83
CA VAL A 163 -1.19 4.94 -14.46
C VAL A 163 -1.90 5.87 -13.49
N LYS A 164 -2.64 5.29 -12.55
CA LYS A 164 -3.29 6.00 -11.44
C LYS A 164 -2.41 5.93 -10.19
N THR A 165 -2.65 6.79 -9.21
CA THR A 165 -1.97 6.69 -7.91
C THR A 165 -2.26 5.35 -7.20
N SER A 166 -3.41 4.72 -7.46
CA SER A 166 -3.76 3.39 -6.95
C SER A 166 -2.90 2.26 -7.51
N ASP A 167 -2.27 2.47 -8.68
CA ASP A 167 -1.43 1.45 -9.30
C ASP A 167 -0.02 1.42 -8.69
N PHE A 168 0.26 2.33 -7.74
CA PHE A 168 1.49 2.40 -6.98
C PHE A 168 1.42 1.47 -5.78
N VAL A 169 1.83 0.23 -5.97
CA VAL A 169 1.77 -0.83 -4.95
C VAL A 169 3.18 -1.06 -4.42
N ASP A 170 3.33 -1.16 -3.10
CA ASP A 170 4.61 -1.37 -2.42
C ASP A 170 5.74 -0.40 -2.84
N GLY A 171 5.35 0.85 -3.14
CA GLY A 171 6.29 1.91 -3.51
C GLY A 171 6.80 1.85 -4.95
N VAL A 172 6.15 1.07 -5.83
CA VAL A 172 6.54 0.91 -7.25
C VAL A 172 5.33 0.90 -8.19
N TYR A 173 5.58 1.31 -9.44
CA TYR A 173 4.76 0.97 -10.60
C TYR A 173 5.44 -0.17 -11.36
N PRO A 174 4.92 -1.41 -11.34
CA PRO A 174 5.50 -2.51 -12.08
C PRO A 174 5.26 -2.33 -13.58
N LEU A 175 6.36 -2.32 -14.33
CA LEU A 175 6.37 -2.30 -15.79
C LEU A 175 6.87 -3.64 -16.33
N LEU A 176 6.26 -4.08 -17.42
CA LEU A 176 6.70 -5.25 -18.17
C LEU A 176 7.22 -4.78 -19.52
N VAL A 177 8.45 -5.17 -19.84
CA VAL A 177 9.07 -5.00 -21.17
C VAL A 177 9.47 -6.38 -21.69
N PRO A 178 9.57 -6.60 -23.01
CA PRO A 178 10.07 -7.87 -23.54
C PRO A 178 11.44 -8.23 -22.95
N GLU A 179 11.68 -9.52 -22.67
CA GLU A 179 12.99 -9.98 -22.22
C GLU A 179 14.02 -9.80 -23.34
N PRO A 180 15.10 -9.00 -23.15
CA PRO A 180 16.07 -8.77 -24.21
C PRO A 180 17.01 -9.98 -24.40
N SER A 181 17.51 -10.17 -25.62
CA SER A 181 18.58 -11.13 -25.95
C SER A 181 19.99 -10.52 -25.89
N ALA A 182 20.09 -9.20 -25.93
CA ALA A 182 21.32 -8.43 -25.76
C ALA A 182 21.05 -7.15 -24.96
N PRO A 183 22.05 -6.53 -24.31
CA PRO A 183 21.83 -5.36 -23.48
C PRO A 183 21.11 -4.20 -24.20
N THR A 184 19.87 -3.92 -23.80
CA THR A 184 18.98 -2.98 -24.48
C THR A 184 18.70 -1.75 -23.62
N LYS A 185 18.61 -0.57 -24.24
CA LYS A 185 18.29 0.69 -23.54
C LYS A 185 16.78 0.80 -23.31
N LEU A 186 16.40 1.07 -22.07
CA LEU A 186 15.05 1.46 -21.67
C LEU A 186 15.03 2.97 -21.40
N ARG A 187 14.09 3.67 -22.02
CA ARG A 187 13.77 5.07 -21.73
C ARG A 187 12.30 5.15 -21.31
N VAL A 188 12.04 5.79 -20.18
CA VAL A 188 10.69 6.05 -19.72
C VAL A 188 10.53 7.54 -19.50
N GLY A 189 9.61 8.14 -20.24
CA GLY A 189 9.09 9.46 -19.95
C GLY A 189 7.78 9.35 -19.18
N PHE A 190 7.52 10.30 -18.28
CA PHE A 190 6.33 10.32 -17.45
C PHE A 190 5.72 11.72 -17.44
N ASP A 191 4.59 11.89 -18.12
CA ASP A 191 3.73 13.07 -18.03
C ASP A 191 2.86 12.92 -16.79
N THR A 192 3.33 13.48 -15.68
CA THR A 192 2.64 13.33 -14.39
C THR A 192 1.38 14.19 -14.33
N SER A 193 0.41 13.76 -13.52
CA SER A 193 -0.82 14.51 -13.21
C SER A 193 -0.57 15.83 -12.47
N ILE A 194 0.68 16.08 -12.09
CA ILE A 194 1.14 17.33 -11.50
C ILE A 194 1.87 18.18 -12.56
N GLU A 195 1.58 18.06 -13.84
CA GLU A 195 2.15 18.90 -14.93
C GLU A 195 3.68 18.97 -14.90
N LYS A 196 4.34 17.87 -14.53
CA LYS A 196 5.79 17.73 -14.62
C LYS A 196 6.13 16.54 -15.50
N ARG A 197 6.96 16.78 -16.51
CA ARG A 197 7.63 15.72 -17.26
C ARG A 197 8.80 15.19 -16.44
N LEU A 198 8.81 13.89 -16.18
CA LEU A 198 9.97 13.18 -15.65
C LEU A 198 10.52 12.25 -16.72
N GLU A 199 11.83 12.04 -16.71
CA GLU A 199 12.46 11.06 -17.58
C GLU A 199 13.48 10.25 -16.81
N ALA A 200 13.54 8.96 -17.12
CA ALA A 200 14.54 8.06 -16.60
C ALA A 200 14.98 7.08 -17.69
N ARG A 201 16.23 6.64 -17.60
CA ARG A 201 16.80 5.66 -18.52
C ARG A 201 17.64 4.65 -17.76
N CYS A 202 17.63 3.40 -18.20
CA CYS A 202 18.52 2.37 -17.70
C CYS A 202 18.87 1.40 -18.82
N ARG A 203 19.90 0.60 -18.60
CA ARG A 203 20.23 -0.56 -19.45
C ARG A 203 19.57 -1.79 -18.84
N VAL A 204 18.92 -2.60 -19.66
CA VAL A 204 18.35 -3.89 -19.25
C VAL A 204 19.18 -4.96 -19.93
N GLU A 205 19.83 -5.79 -19.12
CA GLU A 205 20.65 -6.89 -19.61
C GLU A 205 19.85 -8.20 -19.55
N PRO A 206 20.05 -9.12 -20.52
CA PRO A 206 19.50 -10.46 -20.42
C PRO A 206 19.95 -11.10 -19.10
N VAL A 207 19.06 -11.79 -18.40
CA VAL A 207 19.48 -12.52 -17.19
C VAL A 207 19.65 -14.00 -17.45
N ARG A 208 20.57 -14.59 -16.68
CA ARG A 208 20.68 -16.03 -16.57
C ARG A 208 19.35 -16.62 -16.09
N LYS A 209 18.86 -17.61 -16.83
CA LYS A 209 17.73 -18.44 -16.41
C LYS A 209 18.25 -19.49 -15.42
N TRP A 210 17.64 -19.54 -14.25
CA TRP A 210 17.94 -20.53 -13.23
C TRP A 210 16.85 -21.59 -13.23
N THR A 211 17.27 -22.85 -13.17
CA THR A 211 16.38 -23.96 -12.86
C THR A 211 16.57 -24.29 -11.39
N PHE A 212 15.50 -24.15 -10.62
CA PHE A 212 15.49 -24.53 -9.21
C PHE A 212 14.90 -25.93 -9.11
N TYR A 213 15.68 -26.84 -8.54
CA TYR A 213 15.18 -28.14 -8.11
C TYR A 213 14.80 -28.00 -6.65
N MET A 214 13.54 -28.22 -6.33
CA MET A 214 13.03 -28.15 -4.97
C MET A 214 12.59 -29.55 -4.56
N THR A 215 13.18 -30.05 -3.49
CA THR A 215 12.80 -31.32 -2.88
C THR A 215 12.25 -31.01 -1.49
N PRO A 216 10.99 -31.35 -1.19
CA PRO A 216 10.48 -31.31 0.16
C PRO A 216 11.36 -32.20 1.06
N HIS A 217 11.82 -31.68 2.19
CA HIS A 217 12.64 -32.42 3.13
C HIS A 217 12.18 -32.12 4.55
N THR A 218 11.99 -33.17 5.34
CA THR A 218 11.79 -33.11 6.78
C THR A 218 13.05 -33.67 7.44
N HIS A 219 13.73 -32.85 8.23
CA HIS A 219 14.85 -33.30 9.05
C HIS A 219 14.30 -33.92 10.33
N TYR A 220 14.66 -35.17 10.62
CA TYR A 220 14.22 -35.85 11.84
C TYR A 220 15.37 -36.58 12.53
N ASP A 221 15.63 -36.22 13.78
CA ASP A 221 16.70 -36.78 14.61
C ASP A 221 16.19 -37.95 15.45
N ILE A 222 16.31 -39.16 14.92
CA ILE A 222 15.88 -40.39 15.59
C ILE A 222 16.66 -40.60 16.89
N GLY A 223 15.95 -40.65 18.02
CA GLY A 223 16.53 -40.96 19.34
C GLY A 223 17.06 -39.77 20.15
N TYR A 224 16.78 -38.53 19.75
CA TYR A 224 17.26 -37.35 20.49
C TYR A 224 16.39 -36.99 21.71
N THR A 225 15.08 -36.77 21.51
CA THR A 225 14.19 -36.26 22.57
C THR A 225 12.92 -37.07 22.80
N HIS A 226 12.60 -38.04 21.94
CA HIS A 226 11.34 -38.79 21.99
C HIS A 226 11.57 -40.28 22.27
N PRO A 227 10.67 -40.93 23.05
CA PRO A 227 10.60 -42.38 23.15
C PRO A 227 10.48 -43.07 21.79
N GLN A 228 11.01 -44.30 21.68
CA GLN A 228 11.10 -45.02 20.40
C GLN A 228 9.72 -45.36 19.80
N ASP A 229 8.73 -45.63 20.63
CA ASP A 229 7.35 -45.90 20.22
C ASP A 229 6.69 -44.68 19.56
N GLU A 230 6.87 -43.48 20.13
CA GLU A 230 6.39 -42.23 19.52
C GLU A 230 7.10 -41.92 18.20
N VAL A 231 8.41 -42.20 18.13
CA VAL A 231 9.20 -42.06 16.89
C VAL A 231 8.63 -42.95 15.79
N ILE A 232 8.36 -44.22 16.08
CA ILE A 232 7.82 -45.18 15.12
C ILE A 232 6.44 -44.73 14.64
N GLU A 233 5.53 -44.38 15.56
CA GLU A 233 4.17 -43.93 15.20
C GLU A 233 4.22 -42.72 14.26
N ARG A 234 5.09 -41.75 14.57
CA ARG A 234 5.25 -40.54 13.76
C ARG A 234 5.82 -40.85 12.38
N LEU A 235 6.87 -41.66 12.29
CA LEU A 235 7.46 -42.03 11.00
C LEU A 235 6.47 -42.82 10.12
N SER A 236 5.63 -43.67 10.72
CA SER A 236 4.54 -44.33 9.98
C SER A 236 3.54 -43.33 9.40
N ARG A 237 3.12 -42.32 10.18
CA ARG A 237 2.23 -41.26 9.69
C ARG A 237 2.87 -40.41 8.59
N ASP A 238 4.16 -40.12 8.72
CA ASP A 238 4.90 -39.36 7.71
C ASP A 238 4.98 -40.15 6.39
N MET A 239 5.17 -41.47 6.46
CA MET A 239 5.11 -42.36 5.28
C MET A 239 3.73 -42.38 4.63
N ASP A 240 2.67 -42.51 5.43
CA ASP A 240 1.28 -42.47 4.92
C ASP A 240 0.99 -41.11 4.24
N THR A 241 1.48 -40.02 4.83
CA THR A 241 1.34 -38.67 4.29
C THR A 241 2.12 -38.51 2.98
N ALA A 242 3.35 -39.04 2.90
CA ALA A 242 4.15 -39.03 1.69
C ALA A 242 3.45 -39.79 0.54
N GLN A 243 2.89 -40.96 0.83
CA GLN A 243 2.11 -41.73 -0.14
C GLN A 243 0.86 -40.97 -0.58
N GLN A 244 0.15 -40.33 0.35
CA GLN A 244 -0.99 -39.48 0.03
C GLN A 244 -0.60 -38.33 -0.90
N TYR A 245 0.56 -37.70 -0.69
CA TYR A 245 1.05 -36.65 -1.60
C TYR A 245 1.45 -37.19 -2.97
N CYS A 246 2.03 -38.40 -3.05
CA CYS A 246 2.26 -39.06 -4.34
C CYS A 246 0.95 -39.22 -5.13
N ASP A 247 -0.12 -39.69 -4.47
CA ASP A 247 -1.43 -39.88 -5.10
C ASP A 247 -2.07 -38.54 -5.51
N GLN A 248 -2.07 -37.55 -4.61
CA GLN A 248 -2.65 -36.22 -4.88
C GLN A 248 -1.96 -35.46 -6.01
N THR A 249 -0.68 -35.75 -6.23
CA THR A 249 0.14 -35.10 -7.25
C THR A 249 0.40 -35.98 -8.47
N ALA A 250 -0.23 -37.15 -8.57
CA ALA A 250 -0.01 -38.12 -9.65
C ALA A 250 -0.27 -37.52 -11.04
N ASP A 251 -1.31 -36.69 -11.16
CA ASP A 251 -1.72 -36.06 -12.42
C ASP A 251 -1.00 -34.71 -12.68
N TRP A 252 -0.13 -34.27 -11.78
CA TRP A 252 0.62 -33.03 -11.98
C TRP A 252 1.70 -33.23 -13.06
N PRO A 253 2.22 -32.13 -13.63
CA PRO A 253 3.41 -32.22 -14.47
C PRO A 253 4.53 -32.99 -13.78
N VAL A 254 5.28 -33.78 -14.57
CA VAL A 254 6.28 -34.73 -14.09
C VAL A 254 7.25 -34.09 -13.09
N GLU A 255 7.66 -32.85 -13.32
CA GLU A 255 8.57 -32.05 -12.50
C GLU A 255 7.97 -31.51 -11.19
N SER A 256 6.65 -31.60 -11.02
CA SER A 256 5.91 -31.09 -9.85
C SER A 256 5.30 -32.19 -8.99
N ARG A 257 5.44 -33.46 -9.39
CA ARG A 257 4.95 -34.61 -8.62
C ARG A 257 5.78 -34.81 -7.36
N TYR A 258 5.11 -35.12 -6.26
CA TYR A 258 5.75 -35.63 -5.05
C TYR A 258 6.25 -37.05 -5.33
N ARG A 259 7.48 -37.37 -4.90
CA ARG A 259 8.18 -38.64 -5.17
C ARG A 259 9.09 -39.00 -4.02
#